data_AF-A0AAU2QAV3-F1
#
_entry.id   AF-A0AAU2QAV3-F1
#
_cell.length_a   1.000
_cell.length_b   1.000
_cell.length_c   1.000
_cell.angle_alpha   90.00
_cell.angle_beta   90.00
_cell.angle_gamma   90.00
#
_symmetry.space_group_name_H-M   'P 1'
#
loop_
_entity.id
_entity.type
_entity.pdbx_description
1 polymer ?
#
loop_
_entity_poly.entity_id
_entity_poly.type
_entity_poly.pdbx_seq_one_letter_code
_entity_poly.pdbx_strand_id
1 'polypeptide(L)' 'MDARAWAAAVQDGETWTVRQGGPTRLWDHVEETVTRWRVDGAPGLDQFEIIVTPEGQTVAWSRV' A
#
# COMPACT_ATOMS: atom_id res chain seq x y z
N MET A 1 -19.11 17.03 3.65
CA MET A 1 -17.72 16.94 4.11
C MET A 1 -17.08 15.80 3.35
N ASP A 2 -16.07 16.07 2.51
CA ASP A 2 -15.27 15.00 1.94
C ASP A 2 -14.55 14.31 3.09
N ALA A 3 -15.01 13.11 3.47
CA ALA A 3 -14.35 12.36 4.52
C ALA A 3 -12.95 12.00 4.02
N ARG A 4 -11.91 12.48 4.68
CA ARG A 4 -10.53 12.07 4.38
C ARG A 4 -10.43 10.55 4.46
N ALA A 5 -9.76 9.93 3.48
CA ALA A 5 -9.52 8.49 3.47
C ALA A 5 -8.69 8.07 4.70
N TRP A 6 -9.04 6.94 5.31
CA TRP A 6 -8.37 6.40 6.49
C TRP A 6 -8.45 4.88 6.55
N ALA A 7 -7.48 4.27 7.24
CA ALA A 7 -7.48 2.87 7.65
C ALA A 7 -6.87 2.75 9.05
N ALA A 8 -7.38 1.81 9.85
CA ALA A 8 -6.89 1.47 11.18
C ALA A 8 -6.87 -0.05 11.32
N ALA A 9 -5.70 -0.60 11.63
CA ALA A 9 -5.52 -2.01 11.91
C ALA A 9 -5.39 -2.20 13.43
N VAL A 10 -6.14 -3.15 13.98
CA VAL A 10 -6.07 -3.54 15.39
C VAL A 10 -5.74 -5.02 15.46
N GLN A 11 -4.75 -5.37 16.26
CA GLN A 11 -4.39 -6.75 16.54
C GLN A 11 -5.17 -7.26 17.76
N ASP A 12 -5.76 -8.43 17.62
CA ASP A 12 -6.41 -9.19 18.69
C ASP A 12 -5.83 -10.63 18.69
N GLY A 13 -4.90 -10.88 19.61
CA GLY A 13 -4.09 -12.10 19.61
C GLY A 13 -3.30 -12.27 18.31
N GLU A 14 -3.55 -13.37 17.60
CA GLU A 14 -2.93 -13.67 16.30
C GLU A 14 -3.72 -13.09 15.11
N THR A 15 -4.89 -12.49 15.35
CA THR A 15 -5.77 -11.97 14.30
C THR A 15 -5.63 -10.46 14.15
N TRP A 16 -5.75 -9.97 12.93
CA TRP A 16 -5.84 -8.55 12.64
C TRP A 16 -7.22 -8.19 12.12
N THR A 17 -7.83 -7.15 12.68
CA THR A 17 -9.06 -6.55 12.15
C THR A 17 -8.75 -5.16 11.61
N VAL A 18 -9.16 -4.91 10.37
CA VAL A 18 -8.99 -3.60 9.72
C VAL A 18 -10.32 -2.90 9.58
N ARG A 19 -10.34 -1.63 9.98
CA ARG A 19 -11.43 -0.70 9.69
C ARG A 19 -10.91 0.39 8.77
N GLN A 20 -11.68 0.76 7.77
CA GLN A 20 -11.30 1.82 6.83
C GLN A 20 -12.54 2.57 6.34
N GLY A 21 -12.34 3.79 5.86
CA GLY A 21 -13.42 4.63 5.35
C GLY A 21 -12.91 5.84 4.56
N GLY A 22 -13.84 6.58 3.97
CA GLY A 22 -13.55 7.64 3.01
C GLY A 22 -13.59 7.15 1.56
N PRO A 23 -13.27 8.03 0.59
CA PRO A 23 -13.41 7.75 -0.85
C PRO A 23 -12.38 6.75 -1.38
N THR A 24 -11.25 6.58 -0.68
CA THR A 24 -10.18 5.65 -1.05
C THR A 24 -10.05 4.55 -0.01
N ARG A 25 -9.99 3.29 -0.47
CA ARG A 25 -9.72 2.12 0.37
C ARG A 25 -8.22 1.98 0.58
N LEU A 26 -7.67 2.71 1.55
CA LEU A 26 -6.22 2.78 1.76
C LEU A 26 -5.58 1.43 2.10
N TRP A 27 -6.27 0.60 2.89
CA TRP A 27 -5.72 -0.70 3.27
C TRP A 27 -5.64 -1.66 2.08
N ASP A 28 -6.68 -1.70 1.26
CA ASP A 28 -6.72 -2.52 0.05
C ASP A 28 -5.54 -2.16 -0.87
N HIS A 29 -5.24 -0.87 -1.00
CA HIS A 29 -4.12 -0.39 -1.80
C HIS A 29 -2.75 -0.79 -1.23
N VAL A 30 -2.61 -0.79 0.11
CA VAL A 30 -1.41 -1.29 0.78
C VAL A 30 -1.25 -2.80 0.55
N GLU A 31 -2.32 -3.58 0.73
CA GLU A 31 -2.30 -5.03 0.51
C GLU A 31 -1.97 -5.39 -0.93
N GLU A 32 -2.56 -4.69 -1.90
CA GLU A 32 -2.25 -4.87 -3.32
C GLU A 32 -0.78 -4.57 -3.61
N THR A 33 -0.26 -3.46 -3.09
CA THR A 33 1.14 -3.04 -3.28
C THR A 33 2.12 -4.06 -2.67
N VAL A 34 1.87 -4.51 -1.43
CA VAL A 34 2.69 -5.51 -0.75
C VAL A 34 2.61 -6.86 -1.46
N THR A 35 1.42 -7.26 -1.94
CA THR A 35 1.23 -8.49 -2.70
C THR A 35 2.04 -8.45 -3.99
N ARG A 36 1.97 -7.35 -4.74
CA ARG A 36 2.76 -7.16 -5.96
C ARG A 36 4.27 -7.23 -5.68
N TRP A 37 4.74 -6.54 -4.65
CA TRP A 37 6.14 -6.59 -4.24
C TRP A 37 6.61 -8.02 -3.94
N ARG A 38 5.79 -8.83 -3.25
CA ARG A 38 6.10 -10.24 -2.99
C ARG A 38 6.12 -11.09 -4.26
N VAL A 39 5.15 -10.88 -5.16
CA VAL A 39 5.09 -11.57 -6.47
C VAL A 39 6.31 -11.25 -7.31
N ASP A 40 6.83 -10.02 -7.21
CA ASP A 40 8.01 -9.57 -7.94
C ASP A 40 9.34 -10.00 -7.26
N GLY A 41 9.29 -10.89 -6.27
CA GLY A 41 10.47 -11.49 -5.64
C GLY A 41 10.95 -10.77 -4.38
N ALA A 42 10.13 -9.88 -3.82
CA ALA A 42 10.45 -9.07 -2.65
C ALA A 42 11.79 -8.30 -2.80
N PRO A 43 11.98 -7.54 -3.90
CA PRO A 43 13.23 -6.84 -4.19
C PRO A 43 13.61 -5.88 -3.06
N GLY A 44 14.91 -5.74 -2.84
CA GLY A 44 15.48 -4.88 -1.80
C GLY A 44 15.29 -3.39 -2.10
N LEU A 45 15.61 -2.55 -1.10
CA LEU A 45 15.50 -1.09 -1.23
C LEU A 45 16.42 -0.51 -2.32
N ASP A 46 17.47 -1.23 -2.70
CA ASP A 46 18.37 -0.88 -3.80
C ASP A 46 17.68 -0.93 -5.19
N GLN A 47 16.53 -1.59 -5.28
CA GLN A 47 15.74 -1.74 -6.51
C GLN A 47 14.40 -1.01 -6.45
N PHE A 48 14.12 -0.28 -5.37
CA PHE A 48 12.86 0.42 -5.13
C PHE A 48 12.87 1.82 -5.77
N GLU A 49 11.84 2.11 -6.57
CA GLU A 49 11.70 3.37 -7.28
C GLU A 49 10.34 4.03 -6.97
N ILE A 50 10.37 5.33 -6.64
CA ILE A 50 9.19 6.18 -6.55
C ILE A 50 9.36 7.33 -7.54
N ILE A 51 8.38 7.47 -8.43
CA ILE A 51 8.25 8.65 -9.29
C ILE A 51 7.04 9.44 -8.79
N VAL A 52 7.26 10.72 -8.46
CA VAL A 52 6.21 11.65 -8.05
C VAL A 52 6.10 12.75 -9.10
N THR A 53 4.91 12.91 -9.67
CA THR A 53 4.57 13.98 -10.61
C THR A 53 3.37 14.77 -10.06
N PRO A 54 3.03 15.95 -10.61
CA PRO A 54 1.80 16.66 -10.24
C PRO A 54 0.52 15.83 -10.45
N GLU A 55 0.55 14.88 -11.38
CA GLU A 55 -0.59 14.03 -11.73
C GLU A 55 -0.74 12.81 -10.81
N GLY A 56 0.31 12.43 -10.08
CA GLY A 56 0.26 11.31 -9.15
C GLY A 56 1.61 10.75 -8.73
N GLN A 57 1.58 9.60 -8.06
CA GLN A 57 2.77 8.83 -7.72
C GLN A 57 2.69 7.45 -8.35
N THR A 58 3.84 6.94 -8.79
CA THR A 58 4.00 5.54 -9.18
C THR A 58 5.12 4.91 -8.37
N VAL A 59 4.85 3.72 -7.85
CA VAL A 59 5.84 2.90 -7.15
C VAL A 59 6.17 1.71 -8.04
N ALA A 60 7.46 1.47 -8.25
CA ALA A 60 7.98 0.38 -9.06
C ALA A 60 9.19 -0.27 -8.38
N TRP A 61 9.53 -1.44 -8.89
CA TRP A 61 10.75 -2.14 -8.53
C TRP A 61 11.37 -2.69 -9.82
N SER A 62 12.68 -2.55 -9.96
CA SER A 62 13.38 -3.09 -11.13
C SER A 62 13.36 -4.62 -11.07
N ARG A 63 12.99 -5.26 -12.19
CA ARG A 63 13.05 -6.71 -12.33
C ARG A 63 14.47 -7.06 -12.76
N VAL A 64 15.22 -7.75 -11.90
CA VAL A 64 16.50 -8.39 -12.29
C VAL A 64 16.21 -9.64 -13.11
#